data_AF-A0A2C1K9J7-F1
#
_entry.id   AF-A0A2C1K9J7-F1
#
_cell.length_a   1.000
_cell.length_b   1.000
_cell.length_c   1.000
_cell.angle_alpha   90.00
_cell.angle_beta   90.00
_cell.angle_gamma   90.00
#
_symmetry.space_group_name_H-M   'P 1'
#
loop_
_entity.id
_entity.type
_entity.pdbx_description
1 polymer ?
#
loop_
_entity_poly.entity_id
_entity_poly.type
_entity_poly.pdbx_seq_one_letter_code
_entity_poly.pdbx_strand_id
1 'polypeptide(L)'
;MISSFTSKLLRKNFGKGPQSCQSTLCGKYLVTYIRGFISPMEEILIQQGQNNQVDKARTVIINHIIEELKGVVKITFDRDVEESYHDWNFPNNSGVIIFVMDDEVEKCASDQNVDFKRLETEVARLSQLVQKIPDQIYVYPLSSSLYLIERKGILIPIEKSLIKKGFAEELKITKDELEKTYFHRYGKFDNIFNTTIKDIFIDWNFKEDKSFVAFILGS
;
A
#
# COMPACT_ATOMS: atom_id res chain seq x y z
N MET A 1 -14.69 -13.79 -1.72
CA MET A 1 -14.87 -13.71 -3.19
C MET A 1 -13.73 -12.94 -3.87
N ILE A 2 -13.49 -11.68 -3.46
CA ILE A 2 -12.44 -10.81 -4.01
C ILE A 2 -11.06 -11.49 -4.05
N SER A 3 -10.59 -12.04 -2.92
CA SER A 3 -9.26 -12.66 -2.83
C SER A 3 -9.05 -13.78 -3.86
N SER A 4 -10.06 -14.64 -4.07
CA SER A 4 -10.01 -15.73 -5.06
C SER A 4 -9.93 -15.19 -6.49
N PHE A 5 -10.69 -14.13 -6.78
CA PHE A 5 -10.68 -13.50 -8.09
C PHE A 5 -9.36 -12.76 -8.36
N THR A 6 -8.83 -12.03 -7.37
CA THR A 6 -7.48 -11.44 -7.43
C THR A 6 -6.43 -12.50 -7.75
N SER A 7 -6.41 -13.64 -7.03
CA SER A 7 -5.48 -14.73 -7.33
C SER A 7 -5.62 -15.28 -8.75
N LYS A 8 -6.85 -15.35 -9.29
CA LYS A 8 -7.10 -15.80 -10.67
C LYS A 8 -6.55 -14.80 -11.70
N LEU A 9 -6.80 -13.50 -11.51
CA LEU A 9 -6.28 -12.46 -12.41
C LEU A 9 -4.76 -12.36 -12.39
N LEU A 10 -4.15 -12.43 -11.21
CA LEU A 10 -2.69 -12.44 -11.07
C LEU A 10 -2.10 -13.64 -11.81
N ARG A 11 -2.65 -14.85 -11.62
CA ARG A 11 -2.20 -16.05 -12.36
C ARG A 11 -2.36 -15.93 -13.86
N LYS A 12 -3.50 -15.39 -14.33
CA LYS A 12 -3.79 -15.20 -15.75
C LYS A 12 -2.76 -14.27 -16.42
N ASN A 13 -2.43 -13.16 -15.77
CA ASN A 13 -1.58 -12.12 -16.36
C ASN A 13 -0.08 -12.37 -16.17
N PHE A 14 0.34 -13.01 -15.05
CA PHE A 14 1.76 -13.25 -14.75
C PHE A 14 2.20 -14.71 -14.97
N GLY A 15 1.28 -15.60 -15.36
CA GLY A 15 1.55 -17.04 -15.50
C GLY A 15 1.74 -17.80 -14.18
N LYS A 16 1.86 -17.10 -13.05
CA LYS A 16 1.99 -17.65 -11.70
C LYS A 16 0.99 -16.97 -10.77
N GLY A 17 0.30 -17.74 -9.93
CA GLY A 17 -0.57 -17.19 -8.90
C GLY A 17 0.17 -16.93 -7.58
N PRO A 18 -0.37 -16.07 -6.71
CA PRO A 18 0.14 -15.92 -5.35
C PRO A 18 -0.05 -17.19 -4.52
N GLN A 19 0.78 -17.40 -3.50
CA GLN A 19 0.61 -18.46 -2.51
C GLN A 19 -0.62 -18.21 -1.64
N SER A 20 -0.85 -16.95 -1.26
CA SER A 20 -2.07 -16.56 -0.55
C SER A 20 -2.51 -15.15 -0.92
N CYS A 21 -3.82 -14.94 -0.82
CA CYS A 21 -4.48 -13.64 -0.89
C CYS A 21 -5.50 -13.56 0.23
N GLN A 22 -5.47 -12.49 1.01
CA GLN A 22 -6.45 -12.21 2.05
C GLN A 22 -6.98 -10.79 1.90
N SER A 23 -8.29 -10.66 1.74
CA SER A 23 -8.96 -9.36 1.64
C SER A 23 -9.67 -9.01 2.94
N THR A 24 -9.47 -7.79 3.43
CA THR A 24 -10.11 -7.23 4.61
C THR A 24 -10.96 -6.04 4.17
N LEU A 25 -12.24 -6.08 4.50
CA LEU A 25 -13.20 -4.99 4.27
C LEU A 25 -13.51 -4.31 5.60
N CYS A 26 -13.43 -2.99 5.64
CA CYS A 26 -13.69 -2.20 6.84
C CYS A 26 -13.99 -0.76 6.45
N GLY A 27 -15.14 -0.22 6.83
CA GLY A 27 -15.56 1.11 6.41
C GLY A 27 -15.75 1.15 4.90
N LYS A 28 -15.07 2.12 4.28
CA LYS A 28 -14.95 2.25 2.83
C LYS A 28 -13.66 1.65 2.25
N TYR A 29 -12.88 0.94 3.06
CA TYR A 29 -11.57 0.41 2.67
C TYR A 29 -11.65 -1.08 2.41
N LEU A 30 -11.18 -1.50 1.24
CA LEU A 30 -10.94 -2.90 0.90
C LEU A 30 -9.46 -3.10 0.64
N VAL A 31 -8.80 -3.86 1.51
CA VAL A 31 -7.35 -4.10 1.42
C VAL A 31 -7.09 -5.58 1.18
N THR A 32 -6.38 -5.90 0.12
CA THR A 32 -5.96 -7.26 -0.21
C THR A 32 -4.47 -7.41 0.00
N TYR A 33 -4.08 -8.20 1.01
CA TYR A 33 -2.70 -8.60 1.25
C TYR A 33 -2.38 -9.89 0.49
N ILE A 34 -1.24 -9.89 -0.20
CA ILE A 34 -0.83 -10.92 -1.16
C ILE A 34 0.54 -11.44 -0.73
N ARG A 35 0.73 -12.77 -0.73
CA ARG A 35 2.01 -13.40 -0.40
C ARG A 35 2.43 -14.43 -1.44
N GLY A 36 3.74 -14.59 -1.59
CA GLY A 36 4.34 -15.59 -2.47
C GLY A 36 4.10 -15.29 -3.95
N PHE A 37 4.20 -14.02 -4.35
CA PHE A 37 3.89 -13.53 -5.68
C PHE A 37 5.06 -12.81 -6.36
N ILE A 38 6.02 -13.61 -6.83
CA ILE A 38 7.08 -13.20 -7.76
C ILE A 38 7.15 -14.28 -8.85
N SER A 39 7.06 -13.87 -10.11
CA SER A 39 7.22 -14.77 -11.26
C SER A 39 8.69 -15.15 -11.47
N PRO A 40 8.98 -16.30 -12.09
CA PRO A 40 10.37 -16.73 -12.34
C PRO A 40 11.20 -15.70 -13.13
N MET A 41 10.56 -14.97 -14.05
CA MET A 41 11.22 -13.93 -14.83
C MET A 41 11.57 -12.71 -13.97
N GLU A 42 10.64 -12.25 -13.13
CA GLU A 42 10.90 -11.15 -12.19
C GLU A 42 12.02 -11.50 -11.20
N GLU A 43 12.05 -12.75 -10.71
CA GLU A 43 13.09 -13.22 -9.80
C GLU A 43 14.50 -13.09 -10.40
N ILE A 44 14.67 -13.48 -11.67
CA ILE A 44 15.95 -13.33 -12.39
C ILE A 44 16.33 -11.85 -12.55
N LEU A 45 15.38 -11.00 -12.93
CA LEU A 45 15.63 -9.56 -13.10
C LEU A 45 16.03 -8.88 -11.79
N ILE A 46 15.35 -9.20 -10.69
CA ILE A 46 15.67 -8.69 -9.34
C ILE A 46 17.09 -9.09 -8.95
N GLN A 47 17.48 -10.35 -9.18
CA GLN A 47 18.84 -10.84 -8.89
C GLN A 47 19.92 -10.12 -9.71
N GLN A 48 19.57 -9.60 -10.88
CA GLN A 48 20.46 -8.78 -11.73
C GLN A 48 20.41 -7.28 -11.41
N GLY A 49 19.74 -6.89 -10.31
CA GLY A 49 19.62 -5.49 -9.89
C GLY A 49 18.63 -4.67 -10.72
N GLN A 50 17.76 -5.31 -11.52
CA GLN A 50 16.79 -4.63 -12.39
C GLN A 50 15.45 -4.32 -11.68
N ASN A 51 15.49 -4.03 -10.38
CA ASN A 51 14.30 -3.79 -9.55
C ASN A 51 13.36 -2.75 -10.18
N ASN A 52 13.90 -1.59 -10.58
CA ASN A 52 13.11 -0.52 -11.19
C ASN A 52 12.39 -0.97 -12.48
N GLN A 53 13.00 -1.85 -13.29
CA GLN A 53 12.35 -2.36 -14.49
C GLN A 53 11.21 -3.31 -14.15
N VAL A 54 11.40 -4.15 -13.13
CA VAL A 54 10.38 -5.05 -12.60
C VAL A 54 9.20 -4.24 -12.04
N ASP A 55 9.47 -3.21 -11.25
CA ASP A 55 8.43 -2.33 -10.69
C ASP A 55 7.60 -1.64 -11.77
N LYS A 56 8.27 -1.10 -12.80
CA LYS A 56 7.60 -0.46 -13.93
C LYS A 56 6.70 -1.45 -14.68
N ALA A 57 7.24 -2.62 -15.04
CA ALA A 57 6.48 -3.65 -15.76
C ALA A 57 5.29 -4.14 -14.93
N ARG A 58 5.52 -4.41 -13.64
CA ARG A 58 4.48 -4.86 -12.70
C ARG A 58 3.39 -3.80 -12.54
N THR A 59 3.75 -2.53 -12.40
CA THR A 59 2.79 -1.42 -12.28
C THR A 59 1.85 -1.36 -13.48
N VAL A 60 2.34 -1.51 -14.70
CA VAL A 60 1.50 -1.54 -15.91
C VAL A 60 0.47 -2.68 -15.85
N ILE A 61 0.92 -3.89 -15.50
CA ILE A 61 0.04 -5.08 -15.47
C ILE A 61 -0.95 -4.99 -14.29
N ILE A 62 -0.50 -4.55 -13.11
CA ILE A 62 -1.36 -4.41 -11.93
C ILE A 62 -2.42 -3.34 -12.16
N ASN A 63 -2.09 -2.22 -12.80
CA ASN A 63 -3.10 -1.22 -13.16
C ASN A 63 -4.19 -1.79 -14.07
N HIS A 64 -3.81 -2.62 -15.05
CA HIS A 64 -4.80 -3.34 -15.86
C HIS A 64 -5.69 -4.27 -15.03
N ILE A 65 -5.09 -5.03 -14.11
CA ILE A 65 -5.82 -5.92 -13.19
C ILE A 65 -6.74 -5.14 -12.26
N ILE A 66 -6.31 -3.97 -11.78
CA ILE A 66 -7.10 -3.10 -10.91
C ILE A 66 -8.39 -2.67 -11.61
N GLU A 67 -8.35 -2.31 -12.88
CA GLU A 67 -9.56 -1.94 -13.63
C GLU A 67 -10.57 -3.10 -13.71
N GLU A 68 -10.10 -4.34 -13.92
CA GLU A 68 -10.97 -5.52 -13.84
C GLU A 68 -11.53 -5.74 -12.42
N LEU A 69 -10.70 -5.54 -11.38
CA LEU A 69 -11.10 -5.70 -9.99
C LEU A 69 -12.13 -4.67 -9.55
N LYS A 70 -12.06 -3.43 -10.03
CA LYS A 70 -13.06 -2.38 -9.74
C LYS A 70 -14.47 -2.82 -10.15
N GLY A 71 -14.60 -3.48 -11.30
CA GLY A 71 -15.88 -4.05 -11.73
C GLY A 71 -16.42 -5.11 -10.77
N VAL A 72 -15.54 -5.97 -10.24
CA VAL A 72 -15.93 -6.98 -9.25
C VAL A 72 -16.30 -6.35 -7.92
N VAL A 73 -15.56 -5.33 -7.46
CA VAL A 73 -15.90 -4.57 -6.25
C VAL A 73 -17.28 -3.95 -6.38
N LYS A 74 -17.57 -3.28 -7.52
CA LYS A 74 -18.89 -2.70 -7.80
C LYS A 74 -20.02 -3.72 -7.73
N ILE A 75 -19.85 -4.87 -8.38
CA ILE A 75 -20.88 -5.93 -8.35
C ILE A 75 -21.04 -6.52 -6.94
N THR A 76 -19.94 -6.67 -6.20
CA THR A 76 -19.94 -7.37 -4.90
C THR A 76 -20.51 -6.51 -3.77
N PHE A 77 -20.19 -5.21 -3.77
CA PHE A 77 -20.51 -4.30 -2.65
C PHE A 77 -21.47 -3.17 -3.03
N ASP A 78 -21.87 -3.08 -4.31
CA ASP A 78 -22.69 -1.98 -4.83
C ASP A 78 -22.10 -0.59 -4.55
N ARG A 79 -20.77 -0.49 -4.66
CA ARG A 79 -20.00 0.74 -4.43
C ARG A 79 -18.97 0.99 -5.52
N ASP A 80 -18.76 2.24 -5.86
CA ASP A 80 -17.74 2.64 -6.81
C ASP A 80 -16.39 2.80 -6.11
N VAL A 81 -15.31 2.46 -6.83
CA VAL A 81 -13.94 2.66 -6.33
C VAL A 81 -13.46 4.04 -6.75
N GLU A 82 -13.35 4.96 -5.80
CA GLU A 82 -12.83 6.32 -6.05
C GLU A 82 -11.32 6.32 -6.24
N GLU A 83 -10.63 5.51 -5.44
CA GLU A 83 -9.17 5.48 -5.43
C GLU A 83 -8.65 4.05 -5.29
N SER A 84 -7.51 3.80 -5.95
CA SER A 84 -6.82 2.52 -5.91
C SER A 84 -5.33 2.74 -5.69
N TYR A 85 -4.77 1.95 -4.79
CA TYR A 85 -3.35 1.96 -4.46
C TYR A 85 -2.81 0.54 -4.53
N HIS A 86 -1.54 0.40 -4.84
CA HIS A 86 -0.86 -0.89 -4.74
C HIS A 86 0.62 -0.71 -4.44
N ASP A 87 1.17 -1.67 -3.72
CA ASP A 87 2.57 -1.65 -3.38
C ASP A 87 3.11 -3.08 -3.18
N TRP A 88 4.41 -3.26 -3.41
CA TRP A 88 5.08 -4.56 -3.43
C TRP A 88 6.38 -4.52 -2.63
N ASN A 89 6.63 -5.62 -1.92
CA ASN A 89 7.84 -5.85 -1.15
C ASN A 89 8.49 -7.14 -1.66
N PHE A 90 9.46 -7.01 -2.58
CA PHE A 90 10.14 -8.18 -3.15
C PHE A 90 10.94 -8.97 -2.12
N PRO A 91 11.72 -8.35 -1.20
CA PRO A 91 12.39 -9.08 -0.12
C PRO A 91 11.45 -9.99 0.68
N ASN A 92 10.24 -9.53 1.01
CA ASN A 92 9.25 -10.32 1.74
C ASN A 92 8.33 -11.15 0.84
N ASN A 93 8.50 -11.06 -0.48
CA ASN A 93 7.66 -11.69 -1.49
C ASN A 93 6.16 -11.46 -1.23
N SER A 94 5.81 -10.20 -0.97
CA SER A 94 4.47 -9.79 -0.58
C SER A 94 4.04 -8.51 -1.30
N GLY A 95 2.74 -8.21 -1.22
CA GLY A 95 2.18 -6.98 -1.77
C GLY A 95 0.81 -6.66 -1.22
N VAL A 96 0.34 -5.46 -1.52
CA VAL A 96 -0.96 -4.98 -1.13
C VAL A 96 -1.67 -4.31 -2.30
N ILE A 97 -2.99 -4.48 -2.36
CA ILE A 97 -3.89 -3.66 -3.18
C ILE A 97 -4.91 -3.05 -2.24
N ILE A 98 -5.12 -1.74 -2.32
CA ILE A 98 -6.05 -0.99 -1.48
C ILE A 98 -7.06 -0.31 -2.40
N PHE A 99 -8.34 -0.50 -2.12
CA PHE A 99 -9.42 0.29 -2.72
C PHE A 99 -10.08 1.16 -1.66
N VAL A 100 -10.34 2.41 -2.04
CA VAL A 100 -11.17 3.36 -1.29
C VAL A 100 -12.46 3.54 -2.08
N MET A 101 -13.57 3.18 -1.46
CA MET A 101 -14.91 3.30 -2.04
C MET A 101 -15.53 4.65 -1.76
N ASP A 102 -16.55 5.00 -2.55
CA ASP A 102 -17.34 6.23 -2.47
C ASP A 102 -18.11 6.39 -1.15
N ASP A 103 -18.54 5.28 -0.55
CA ASP A 103 -19.21 5.28 0.74
C ASP A 103 -18.82 4.06 1.61
N GLU A 104 -19.19 4.11 2.89
CA GLU A 104 -19.00 2.99 3.80
C GLU A 104 -19.84 1.77 3.37
N VAL A 105 -19.21 0.60 3.39
CA VAL A 105 -19.85 -0.69 3.11
C VAL A 105 -20.13 -1.45 4.41
N GLU A 106 -19.19 -1.39 5.35
CA GLU A 106 -19.25 -2.13 6.62
C GLU A 106 -18.69 -1.28 7.75
N LYS A 107 -19.15 -1.47 8.99
CA LYS A 107 -18.54 -0.78 10.13
C LYS A 107 -17.19 -1.39 10.47
N CYS A 108 -16.23 -0.53 10.77
CA CYS A 108 -14.95 -0.98 11.30
C CYS A 108 -15.05 -1.44 12.75
N ALA A 109 -14.30 -2.50 13.08
CA ALA A 109 -14.04 -2.83 14.47
C ALA A 109 -13.17 -1.74 15.09
N SER A 110 -13.49 -1.30 16.31
CA SER A 110 -12.59 -0.42 17.06
C SER A 110 -11.46 -1.26 17.67
N ASP A 111 -10.22 -1.00 17.29
CA ASP A 111 -9.08 -1.52 18.05
C ASP A 111 -8.74 -0.54 19.18
N GLN A 112 -8.95 -0.97 20.42
CA GLN A 112 -8.69 -0.14 21.61
C GLN A 112 -7.26 -0.33 22.16
N ASN A 113 -6.45 -1.23 21.58
CA ASN A 113 -5.18 -1.63 22.19
C ASN A 113 -3.97 -0.86 21.67
N VAL A 114 -4.11 -0.08 20.59
CA VAL A 114 -3.01 0.69 20.00
C VAL A 114 -3.14 2.17 20.35
N ASP A 115 -2.04 2.76 20.79
CA ASP A 115 -1.93 4.20 21.03
C ASP A 115 -1.82 4.94 19.69
N PHE A 116 -2.97 5.34 19.14
CA PHE A 116 -3.04 6.04 17.84
C PHE A 116 -2.27 7.36 17.85
N LYS A 117 -2.25 8.09 18.97
CA LYS A 117 -1.52 9.35 19.05
C LYS A 117 -0.02 9.13 18.97
N ARG A 118 0.49 8.07 19.62
CA ARG A 118 1.89 7.67 19.51
C ARG A 118 2.24 7.18 18.11
N LEU A 119 1.33 6.44 17.46
CA LEU A 119 1.49 6.02 16.07
C LEU A 119 1.56 7.21 15.10
N GLU A 120 0.62 8.15 15.19
CA GLU A 120 0.59 9.38 14.41
C GLU A 120 1.88 10.19 14.61
N THR A 121 2.34 10.32 15.86
CA THR A 121 3.58 11.03 16.19
C THR A 121 4.81 10.37 15.56
N GLU A 122 4.88 9.04 15.59
CA GLU A 122 6.01 8.31 14.99
C GLU A 122 6.00 8.40 13.46
N VAL A 123 4.82 8.31 12.84
CA VAL A 123 4.65 8.51 11.40
C VAL A 123 5.03 9.94 10.99
N ALA A 124 4.60 10.95 11.76
CA ALA A 124 4.97 12.34 11.52
C ALA A 124 6.48 12.55 11.64
N ARG A 125 7.12 11.96 12.66
CA ARG A 125 8.58 12.03 12.86
C ARG A 125 9.33 11.42 11.68
N LEU A 126 8.94 10.23 11.22
CA LEU A 126 9.59 9.59 10.07
C LEU A 126 9.38 10.38 8.77
N SER A 127 8.17 10.88 8.55
CA SER A 127 7.85 11.75 7.40
C SER A 127 8.69 13.03 7.41
N GLN A 128 8.94 13.62 8.59
CA GLN A 128 9.81 14.78 8.74
C GLN A 128 11.27 14.49 8.38
N LEU A 129 11.77 13.29 8.71
CA LEU A 129 13.15 12.90 8.37
C LEU A 129 13.37 12.72 6.87
N VAL A 130 12.33 12.26 6.16
CA VAL A 130 12.39 12.06 4.71
C VAL A 130 12.05 13.33 3.95
N GLN A 131 11.17 14.16 4.51
CA GLN A 131 10.52 15.25 3.78
C GLN A 131 9.99 16.36 4.70
N LYS A 132 8.69 16.32 5.05
CA LYS A 132 8.02 17.23 5.97
C LYS A 132 6.98 16.48 6.78
N ILE A 133 6.52 17.11 7.85
CA ILE A 133 5.38 16.63 8.62
C ILE A 133 4.12 16.72 7.72
N PRO A 134 3.30 15.66 7.61
CA PRO A 134 2.02 15.73 6.90
C PRO A 134 1.10 16.75 7.54
N ASP A 135 0.35 17.48 6.73
CA ASP A 135 -0.63 18.45 7.22
C ASP A 135 -1.77 17.74 7.99
N GLN A 136 -2.10 16.50 7.60
CA GLN A 136 -3.05 15.64 8.31
C GLN A 136 -2.59 14.17 8.30
N ILE A 137 -2.86 13.47 9.40
CA ILE A 137 -2.67 12.02 9.54
C ILE A 137 -3.95 11.42 10.10
N TYR A 138 -4.42 10.34 9.50
CA TYR A 138 -5.59 9.58 9.97
C TYR A 138 -5.23 8.11 10.10
N VAL A 139 -5.60 7.49 11.22
CA VAL A 139 -5.36 6.06 11.48
C VAL A 139 -6.68 5.29 11.37
N TYR A 140 -6.66 4.23 10.57
CA TYR A 140 -7.79 3.34 10.34
C TYR A 140 -7.39 1.90 10.73
N PRO A 141 -7.82 1.40 11.90
CA PRO A 141 -7.64 0.00 12.28
C PRO A 141 -8.61 -0.88 11.47
N LEU A 142 -8.13 -1.54 10.42
CA LEU A 142 -9.00 -2.33 9.54
C LEU A 142 -9.27 -3.73 10.10
N SER A 143 -8.33 -4.27 10.86
CA SER A 143 -8.47 -5.49 11.65
C SER A 143 -7.42 -5.52 12.76
N SER A 144 -7.43 -6.57 13.59
CA SER A 144 -6.39 -6.77 14.61
C SER A 144 -4.97 -6.95 14.06
N SER A 145 -4.82 -7.18 12.75
CA SER A 145 -3.52 -7.40 12.10
C SER A 145 -3.26 -6.48 10.90
N LEU A 146 -4.14 -5.52 10.64
CA LEU A 146 -4.02 -4.60 9.51
C LEU A 146 -4.43 -3.19 9.92
N TYR A 147 -3.48 -2.27 9.78
CA TYR A 147 -3.68 -0.85 10.02
C TYR A 147 -3.40 -0.08 8.74
N LEU A 148 -4.27 0.87 8.43
CA LEU A 148 -4.12 1.76 7.31
C LEU A 148 -3.99 3.19 7.82
N ILE A 149 -2.96 3.91 7.38
CA ILE A 149 -2.71 5.29 7.77
C ILE A 149 -2.79 6.16 6.53
N GLU A 150 -3.71 7.11 6.52
CA GLU A 150 -3.77 8.15 5.49
C GLU A 150 -2.91 9.34 5.92
N ARG A 151 -2.07 9.83 5.01
CA ARG A 151 -1.29 11.06 5.19
C ARG A 151 -1.65 12.02 4.07
N LYS A 152 -1.93 13.28 4.41
CA LYS A 152 -2.25 14.34 3.44
C LYS A 152 -1.34 15.55 3.58
N GLY A 153 -1.12 16.25 2.47
CA GLY A 153 -0.35 17.48 2.42
C GLY A 153 1.10 17.22 2.82
N ILE A 154 1.81 16.45 2.03
CA ILE A 154 3.17 16.00 2.32
C ILE A 154 4.13 16.61 1.30
N LEU A 155 3.75 16.65 0.01
CA LEU A 155 4.58 17.11 -1.10
C LEU A 155 5.17 18.52 -0.88
N ILE A 156 6.49 18.63 -1.03
CA ILE A 156 7.23 19.89 -0.91
C ILE A 156 7.37 20.58 -2.29
N PRO A 157 7.72 21.88 -2.34
CA PRO A 157 7.72 22.64 -3.60
C PRO A 157 8.56 22.03 -4.73
N ILE A 158 9.72 21.44 -4.41
CA ILE A 158 10.60 20.83 -5.42
C ILE A 158 9.96 19.58 -6.05
N GLU A 159 9.30 18.75 -5.26
CA GLU A 159 8.59 17.56 -5.77
C GLU A 159 7.38 17.94 -6.61
N LYS A 160 6.60 18.95 -6.17
CA LYS A 160 5.50 19.50 -6.96
C LYS A 160 6.00 20.03 -8.31
N SER A 161 7.21 20.59 -8.35
CA SER A 161 7.86 21.04 -9.59
C SER A 161 8.29 19.86 -10.48
N LEU A 162 8.87 18.81 -9.90
CA LEU A 162 9.26 17.58 -10.62
C LEU A 162 8.05 16.89 -11.27
N ILE A 163 6.95 16.75 -10.52
CA ILE A 163 5.69 16.18 -11.03
C ILE A 163 5.18 16.99 -12.23
N LYS A 164 5.14 18.34 -12.12
CA LYS A 164 4.72 19.23 -13.22
C LYS A 164 5.59 19.13 -14.47
N LYS A 165 6.86 18.75 -14.31
CA LYS A 165 7.81 18.57 -15.41
C LYS A 165 7.77 17.16 -16.02
N GLY A 166 6.90 16.27 -15.55
CA GLY A 166 6.77 14.91 -16.06
C GLY A 166 7.63 13.87 -15.34
N PHE A 167 8.34 14.23 -14.27
CA PHE A 167 9.20 13.31 -13.50
C PHE A 167 8.45 12.62 -12.35
N ALA A 168 7.14 12.39 -12.51
CA ALA A 168 6.31 11.80 -11.47
C ALA A 168 6.69 10.33 -11.23
N GLU A 169 7.03 9.58 -12.26
CA GLU A 169 7.36 8.15 -12.14
C GLU A 169 8.69 7.95 -11.42
N GLU A 170 9.75 8.67 -11.83
CA GLU A 170 11.05 8.63 -11.17
C GLU A 170 10.94 9.06 -9.70
N LEU A 171 10.17 10.13 -9.45
CA LEU A 171 9.92 10.60 -8.10
C LEU A 171 9.20 9.52 -7.27
N LYS A 172 8.19 8.84 -7.82
CA LYS A 172 7.44 7.80 -7.11
C LYS A 172 8.34 6.64 -6.71
N ILE A 173 9.15 6.13 -7.64
CA ILE A 173 10.10 5.02 -7.37
C ILE A 173 11.11 5.43 -6.28
N THR A 174 11.74 6.59 -6.43
CA THR A 174 12.75 7.05 -5.46
C THR A 174 12.14 7.33 -4.08
N LYS A 175 10.93 7.90 -4.03
CA LYS A 175 10.24 8.15 -2.75
C LYS A 175 9.86 6.86 -2.05
N ASP A 176 9.31 5.89 -2.79
CA ASP A 176 8.90 4.61 -2.23
C ASP A 176 10.07 3.88 -1.53
N GLU A 177 11.21 3.74 -2.23
CA GLU A 177 12.43 3.14 -1.68
C GLU A 177 12.92 3.86 -0.41
N LEU A 178 12.94 5.20 -0.46
CA LEU A 178 13.42 6.03 0.64
C LEU A 178 12.50 5.93 1.85
N GLU A 179 11.19 6.10 1.66
CA GLU A 179 10.22 6.05 2.74
C GLU A 179 10.18 4.68 3.41
N LYS A 180 10.10 3.60 2.62
CA LYS A 180 10.16 2.23 3.17
C LYS A 180 11.43 2.01 3.96
N THR A 181 12.59 2.44 3.44
CA THR A 181 13.87 2.33 4.16
C THR A 181 13.80 3.01 5.52
N TYR A 182 13.22 4.21 5.60
CA TYR A 182 13.12 4.93 6.86
C TYR A 182 12.11 4.31 7.83
N PHE A 183 10.96 3.89 7.32
CA PHE A 183 9.94 3.21 8.12
C PHE A 183 10.47 1.89 8.71
N HIS A 184 11.18 1.08 7.92
CA HIS A 184 11.74 -0.18 8.39
C HIS A 184 12.92 -0.01 9.33
N ARG A 185 13.84 0.92 9.07
CA ARG A 185 15.09 1.04 9.85
C ARG A 185 14.96 1.91 11.10
N TYR A 186 14.16 2.98 11.02
CA TYR A 186 14.08 3.98 12.08
C TYR A 186 12.72 3.99 12.78
N GLY A 187 11.74 3.25 12.28
CA GLY A 187 10.42 3.17 12.89
C GLY A 187 10.41 2.30 14.14
N LYS A 188 9.82 2.81 15.21
CA LYS A 188 9.67 2.08 16.49
C LYS A 188 8.32 1.37 16.60
N PHE A 189 7.84 0.83 15.48
CA PHE A 189 6.47 0.33 15.35
C PHE A 189 6.18 -0.91 16.21
N ASP A 190 7.13 -1.82 16.36
CA ASP A 190 6.93 -3.01 17.21
C ASP A 190 6.54 -2.64 18.65
N ASN A 191 7.10 -1.56 19.18
CA ASN A 191 6.81 -1.04 20.53
C ASN A 191 5.48 -0.26 20.60
N ILE A 192 4.94 0.17 19.47
CA ILE A 192 3.66 0.91 19.40
C ILE A 192 2.52 -0.08 19.24
N PHE A 193 2.70 -1.08 18.38
CA PHE A 193 1.71 -2.14 18.14
C PHE A 193 1.79 -3.27 19.17
N ASN A 194 2.84 -3.32 20.02
CA ASN A 194 3.11 -4.41 20.95
C ASN A 194 3.17 -5.79 20.27
N THR A 195 3.56 -5.82 19.00
CA THR A 195 3.74 -7.02 18.18
C THR A 195 4.71 -6.70 17.05
N THR A 196 5.27 -7.72 16.43
CA THR A 196 6.20 -7.55 15.31
C THR A 196 5.50 -7.02 14.07
N ILE A 197 6.15 -6.14 13.30
CA ILE A 197 5.67 -5.78 11.96
C ILE A 197 6.12 -6.83 10.93
N LYS A 198 5.16 -7.41 10.20
CA LYS A 198 5.44 -8.33 9.08
C LYS A 198 5.80 -7.57 7.81
N ASP A 199 5.00 -6.55 7.47
CA ASP A 199 5.18 -5.76 6.26
C ASP A 199 4.73 -4.31 6.48
N ILE A 200 5.37 -3.39 5.76
CA ILE A 200 4.98 -1.99 5.64
C ILE A 200 4.89 -1.68 4.14
N PHE A 201 3.75 -1.16 3.72
CA PHE A 201 3.51 -0.75 2.34
C PHE A 201 3.21 0.73 2.27
N ILE A 202 3.70 1.41 1.23
CA ILE A 202 3.49 2.84 1.03
C ILE A 202 3.13 3.09 -0.43
N ASP A 203 2.03 3.80 -0.68
CA ASP A 203 1.69 4.22 -2.04
C ASP A 203 1.06 5.62 -2.06
N TRP A 204 1.15 6.28 -3.21
CA TRP A 204 0.90 7.69 -3.39
C TRP A 204 -0.13 8.00 -4.47
N ASN A 205 -0.98 8.97 -4.14
CA ASN A 205 -1.75 9.76 -5.08
C ASN A 205 -1.17 11.19 -5.08
N PHE A 206 -0.27 11.47 -6.02
CA PHE A 206 0.37 12.78 -6.14
C PHE A 206 -0.58 13.91 -6.55
N LYS A 207 -1.69 13.59 -7.22
CA LYS A 207 -2.67 14.60 -7.62
C LYS A 207 -3.35 15.20 -6.39
N GLU A 208 -3.71 14.34 -5.43
CA GLU A 208 -4.41 14.73 -4.21
C GLU A 208 -3.45 15.04 -3.04
N ASP A 209 -2.12 15.05 -3.27
CA ASP A 209 -1.09 15.21 -2.23
C ASP A 209 -1.35 14.28 -1.03
N LYS A 210 -1.58 13.00 -1.35
CA LYS A 210 -2.04 11.99 -0.41
C LYS A 210 -1.27 10.68 -0.54
N SER A 211 -1.05 10.00 0.57
CA SER A 211 -0.51 8.65 0.58
C SER A 211 -1.18 7.78 1.62
N PHE A 212 -1.10 6.47 1.40
CA PHE A 212 -1.44 5.47 2.38
C PHE A 212 -0.20 4.72 2.85
N VAL A 213 -0.15 4.42 4.14
CA VAL A 213 0.78 3.46 4.72
C VAL A 213 -0.03 2.29 5.28
N ALA A 214 0.22 1.07 4.82
CA ALA A 214 -0.42 -0.12 5.35
C ALA A 214 0.58 -0.93 6.18
N PHE A 215 0.23 -1.21 7.45
CA PHE A 215 0.98 -2.07 8.34
C PHE A 215 0.30 -3.43 8.44
N ILE A 216 1.06 -4.49 8.17
CA ILE A 216 0.65 -5.87 8.42
C ILE A 216 1.35 -6.37 9.67
N LEU A 217 0.57 -6.80 10.66
CA LEU A 217 1.09 -7.21 11.95
C LEU A 217 1.38 -8.71 12.04
N GLY A 218 2.35 -9.02 12.89
CA GLY A 218 2.61 -10.30 13.50
C GLY A 218 1.37 -10.84 14.18
N SER A 219 1.19 -12.15 14.06
CA SER A 219 0.19 -12.92 14.80
C SER A 219 0.89 -13.58 15.96
#